data_AF-A0A2M7PV85-F1
#
_entry.id   AF-A0A2M7PV85-F1
#
_cell.length_a   1.000
_cell.length_b   1.000
_cell.length_c   1.000
_cell.angle_alpha   90.00
_cell.angle_beta   90.00
_cell.angle_gamma   90.00
#
_symmetry.space_group_name_H-M   'P 1'
#
loop_
_entity.id
_entity.type
_entity.pdbx_description
1 polymer ?
#
loop_
_entity_poly.entity_id
_entity_poly.type
_entity_poly.pdbx_seq_one_letter_code
_entity_poly.pdbx_strand_id
1 'polypeptide(L)'
;EGLFLEDLKKDTLLYAGELKINIALFDLLYKRINILSFSLENVNLNLNRSTSDSLFNFNFLITAFSDTSNQSKVDTTSEPAWTFSIGQVNMSDIRFHYNDAYGGMNLSTTLKNLKLHVDGIDLEKSIFLVDELLVESLDVQVQIMESSQPAKSNSTGILPLISANYVQIVNSTLDYGHSTNNQTIKADINQFELKKGAVDLQKQLVSLDQLSLLKSELQFNTSDQKSSPDTIAPLPDASEKGDWKITANSINLDNNSLAYHKGDKTATTNAFDADHLDYQHVTLVAKDVAYSSDTILASIKKFSAVDEDQFSIVQFETDFSMDQHSITADQLKLKTTNTSIDADLAIQYTSLNSLK
;
A
#
# COMPACT_ATOMS: atom_id res chain seq x y z
N GLU A 1 -28.89 -16.12 -0.45
CA GLU A 1 -27.97 -17.16 0.06
C GLU A 1 -27.57 -18.08 -1.09
N GLY A 2 -26.32 -18.55 -1.10
CA GLY A 2 -25.80 -19.54 -2.04
C GLY A 2 -25.67 -19.05 -3.49
N LEU A 3 -25.11 -17.86 -3.71
CA LEU A 3 -24.81 -17.39 -5.07
C LEU A 3 -23.66 -18.20 -5.65
N PHE A 4 -23.90 -18.87 -6.77
CA PHE A 4 -22.88 -19.64 -7.48
C PHE A 4 -22.90 -19.28 -8.97
N LEU A 5 -21.72 -19.00 -9.51
CA LEU A 5 -21.51 -18.66 -10.90
C LEU A 5 -20.28 -19.39 -11.44
N GLU A 6 -20.49 -20.11 -12.54
CA GLU A 6 -19.42 -20.76 -13.30
C GLU A 6 -18.89 -19.86 -14.41
N ASP A 7 -17.65 -20.08 -14.82
CA ASP A 7 -17.12 -19.54 -16.07
C ASP A 7 -17.51 -20.41 -17.29
N LEU A 8 -17.11 -19.99 -18.49
CA LEU A 8 -17.41 -20.73 -19.73
C LEU A 8 -16.74 -22.12 -19.80
N LYS A 9 -15.77 -22.41 -18.93
CA LYS A 9 -15.09 -23.72 -18.82
C LYS A 9 -15.71 -24.61 -17.75
N LYS A 10 -16.80 -24.17 -17.10
CA LYS A 10 -17.46 -24.85 -15.99
C LYS A 10 -16.60 -24.94 -14.73
N ASP A 11 -15.71 -23.99 -14.53
CA ASP A 11 -15.00 -23.80 -13.26
C ASP A 11 -15.68 -22.71 -12.43
N THR A 12 -15.44 -22.68 -11.13
CA THR A 12 -16.05 -21.71 -10.20
C THR A 12 -15.47 -20.32 -10.44
N LEU A 13 -16.28 -19.41 -10.99
CA LEU A 13 -15.94 -17.99 -11.07
C LEU A 13 -16.18 -17.30 -9.72
N LEU A 14 -17.38 -17.48 -9.17
CA LEU A 14 -17.79 -16.89 -7.90
C LEU A 14 -18.69 -17.87 -7.13
N TYR A 15 -18.35 -18.10 -5.87
CA TYR A 15 -19.27 -18.61 -4.87
C TYR A 15 -19.37 -17.58 -3.74
N ALA A 16 -20.59 -17.31 -3.27
CA ALA A 16 -20.84 -16.56 -2.04
C ALA A 16 -21.95 -17.25 -1.23
N GLY A 17 -21.61 -17.70 -0.02
CA GLY A 17 -22.59 -18.29 0.89
C GLY A 17 -23.69 -17.29 1.25
N GLU A 18 -23.29 -16.05 1.55
CA GLU A 18 -24.22 -14.96 1.82
C GLU A 18 -23.82 -13.68 1.07
N LEU A 19 -24.83 -13.00 0.54
CA LEU A 19 -24.74 -11.67 -0.03
C LEU A 19 -25.95 -10.86 0.43
N LYS A 20 -25.72 -9.81 1.19
CA LYS A 20 -26.74 -8.84 1.63
C LYS A 20 -26.40 -7.48 1.06
N ILE A 21 -27.37 -6.88 0.36
CA ILE A 21 -27.26 -5.52 -0.17
C ILE A 21 -28.48 -4.74 0.30
N ASN A 22 -28.24 -3.61 0.95
CA ASN A 22 -29.27 -2.67 1.34
C ASN A 22 -29.13 -1.40 0.48
N ILE A 23 -30.12 -1.13 -0.37
CA ILE A 23 -30.12 -0.01 -1.30
C ILE A 23 -31.24 0.96 -0.91
N ALA A 24 -30.95 2.26 -0.91
CA ALA A 24 -31.97 3.28 -0.81
C ALA A 24 -32.77 3.36 -2.14
N LEU A 25 -33.80 2.54 -2.29
CA LEU A 25 -34.53 2.42 -3.57
C LEU A 25 -35.12 3.75 -4.07
N PHE A 26 -35.52 4.65 -3.17
CA PHE A 26 -36.05 5.97 -3.55
C PHE A 26 -35.00 6.88 -4.19
N ASP A 27 -33.71 6.68 -3.90
CA ASP A 27 -32.61 7.45 -4.48
C ASP A 27 -32.43 7.18 -5.98
N LEU A 28 -32.90 6.02 -6.46
CA LEU A 28 -32.90 5.66 -7.89
C LEU A 28 -33.77 6.62 -8.72
N LEU A 29 -34.85 7.17 -8.15
CA LEU A 29 -35.70 8.18 -8.81
C LEU A 29 -34.95 9.49 -9.07
N TYR A 30 -33.85 9.73 -8.35
CA TYR A 30 -32.99 10.90 -8.46
C TYR A 30 -31.65 10.57 -9.12
N LYS A 31 -31.54 9.41 -9.80
CA LYS A 31 -30.33 8.92 -10.46
C LYS A 31 -29.14 8.73 -9.51
N ARG A 32 -29.42 8.24 -8.31
CA ARG A 32 -28.39 7.95 -7.30
C ARG A 32 -28.46 6.48 -6.93
N ILE A 33 -27.33 5.79 -7.03
CA ILE A 33 -27.17 4.44 -6.52
C ILE A 33 -26.51 4.58 -5.14
N ASN A 34 -27.33 4.44 -4.10
CA ASN A 34 -26.90 4.56 -2.72
C ASN A 34 -27.03 3.20 -2.02
N ILE A 35 -25.89 2.55 -1.81
CA ILE A 35 -25.77 1.27 -1.12
C ILE A 35 -25.50 1.58 0.35
N LEU A 36 -26.54 1.54 1.18
CA LEU A 36 -26.44 1.82 2.61
C LEU A 36 -25.52 0.81 3.31
N SER A 37 -25.66 -0.46 2.96
CA SER A 37 -24.79 -1.52 3.48
C SER A 37 -24.61 -2.64 2.46
N PHE A 38 -23.41 -3.18 2.41
CA PHE A 38 -23.04 -4.36 1.64
C PHE A 38 -22.37 -5.37 2.57
N SER A 39 -22.77 -6.64 2.49
CA SER A 39 -22.15 -7.70 3.27
C SER A 39 -21.97 -8.96 2.43
N LEU A 40 -20.77 -9.53 2.50
CA LEU A 40 -20.37 -10.76 1.83
C LEU A 40 -19.82 -11.74 2.86
N GLU A 41 -20.29 -12.98 2.81
CA GLU A 41 -19.80 -14.04 3.69
C GLU A 41 -19.53 -15.32 2.90
N ASN A 42 -18.45 -16.02 3.27
CA ASN A 42 -18.05 -17.30 2.68
C ASN A 42 -17.86 -17.19 1.16
N VAL A 43 -16.91 -16.37 0.73
CA VAL A 43 -16.67 -16.08 -0.69
C VAL A 43 -15.50 -16.89 -1.23
N ASN A 44 -15.64 -17.39 -2.44
CA ASN A 44 -14.55 -17.87 -3.28
C ASN A 44 -14.66 -17.22 -4.66
N LEU A 45 -13.71 -16.37 -5.02
CA LEU A 45 -13.68 -15.63 -6.29
C LEU A 45 -12.39 -15.96 -7.06
N ASN A 46 -12.52 -16.47 -8.28
CA ASN A 46 -11.41 -16.86 -9.14
C ASN A 46 -11.41 -16.09 -10.46
N LEU A 47 -10.52 -15.12 -10.59
CA LEU A 47 -10.31 -14.36 -11.81
C LEU A 47 -9.08 -14.91 -12.52
N ASN A 48 -9.26 -15.32 -13.78
CA ASN A 48 -8.21 -15.97 -14.55
C ASN A 48 -8.09 -15.33 -15.93
N ARG A 49 -6.85 -15.07 -16.37
CA ARG A 49 -6.50 -14.65 -17.73
C ARG A 49 -5.25 -15.41 -18.18
N SER A 50 -5.33 -16.10 -19.31
CA SER A 50 -4.24 -16.96 -19.79
C SER A 50 -3.19 -16.18 -20.57
N THR A 51 -1.99 -16.74 -20.73
CA THR A 51 -0.91 -16.12 -21.51
C THR A 51 -1.26 -15.83 -22.97
N SER A 52 -2.24 -16.54 -23.54
CA SER A 52 -2.63 -16.46 -24.95
C SER A 52 -3.93 -15.69 -25.21
N ASP A 53 -4.66 -15.30 -24.17
CA ASP A 53 -5.96 -14.63 -24.26
C ASP A 53 -5.94 -13.34 -23.41
N SER A 54 -6.25 -12.21 -24.04
CA SER A 54 -6.26 -10.91 -23.36
C SER A 54 -7.52 -10.68 -22.51
N LEU A 55 -8.52 -11.56 -22.64
CA LEU A 55 -9.78 -11.48 -21.92
C LEU A 55 -9.76 -12.35 -20.66
N PHE A 56 -10.34 -11.83 -19.59
CA PHE A 56 -10.56 -12.61 -18.37
C PHE A 56 -11.73 -13.60 -18.52
N ASN A 57 -11.73 -14.63 -17.69
CA ASN A 57 -12.80 -15.63 -17.60
C ASN A 57 -14.19 -15.05 -17.30
N PHE A 58 -14.31 -13.82 -16.79
CA PHE A 58 -15.59 -13.12 -16.57
C PHE A 58 -16.08 -12.26 -17.74
N ASN A 59 -15.32 -12.16 -18.85
CA ASN A 59 -15.66 -11.25 -19.95
C ASN A 59 -17.03 -11.54 -20.60
N PHE A 60 -17.53 -12.77 -20.50
CA PHE A 60 -18.87 -13.14 -20.96
C PHE A 60 -19.98 -12.36 -20.23
N LEU A 61 -19.78 -12.01 -18.95
CA LEU A 61 -20.72 -11.18 -18.18
C LEU A 61 -20.74 -9.75 -18.71
N ILE A 62 -19.56 -9.15 -18.95
CA ILE A 62 -19.46 -7.82 -19.54
C ILE A 62 -20.21 -7.80 -20.88
N THR A 63 -19.93 -8.80 -21.73
CA THR A 63 -20.57 -8.92 -23.04
C THR A 63 -22.09 -8.99 -22.92
N ALA A 64 -22.60 -9.84 -22.02
CA ALA A 64 -24.04 -10.03 -21.81
C ALA A 64 -24.78 -8.76 -21.36
N PHE A 65 -24.14 -7.89 -20.59
CA PHE A 65 -24.76 -6.64 -20.09
C PHE A 65 -24.41 -5.39 -20.93
N SER A 66 -23.55 -5.52 -21.93
CA SER A 66 -23.16 -4.42 -22.84
C SER A 66 -23.98 -4.37 -24.13
N ASP A 67 -24.85 -5.37 -24.39
CA ASP A 67 -25.67 -5.42 -25.60
C ASP A 67 -26.75 -4.33 -25.58
N THR A 68 -26.44 -3.22 -26.25
CA THR A 68 -27.32 -2.06 -26.45
C THR A 68 -28.04 -2.11 -27.79
N SER A 69 -27.94 -3.20 -28.55
CA SER A 69 -28.49 -3.32 -29.91
C SER A 69 -30.01 -3.12 -29.99
N ASN A 70 -30.72 -3.27 -28.86
CA ASN A 70 -32.16 -3.06 -28.73
C ASN A 70 -32.55 -1.76 -27.97
N GLN A 71 -31.59 -0.89 -27.63
CA GLN A 71 -31.89 0.39 -26.98
C GLN A 71 -32.07 1.50 -28.01
N SER A 72 -33.23 2.17 -27.97
CA SER A 72 -33.46 3.38 -28.76
C SER A 72 -32.46 4.45 -28.33
N LYS A 73 -31.83 5.11 -29.30
CA LYS A 73 -30.89 6.24 -29.07
C LYS A 73 -31.66 7.36 -28.34
N VAL A 74 -31.50 7.46 -27.03
CA VAL A 74 -32.02 8.58 -26.23
C VAL A 74 -31.07 9.75 -26.41
N ASP A 75 -31.62 10.94 -26.67
CA ASP A 75 -30.89 12.20 -26.82
C ASP A 75 -30.33 12.63 -25.45
N THR A 76 -29.02 12.53 -25.25
CA THR A 76 -28.35 12.63 -23.93
C THR A 76 -27.88 14.05 -23.56
N THR A 77 -28.43 15.09 -24.19
CA THR A 77 -27.87 16.45 -24.07
C THR A 77 -28.18 17.23 -22.79
N SER A 78 -28.89 16.68 -21.78
CA SER A 78 -29.05 17.41 -20.51
C SER A 78 -29.41 16.58 -19.26
N GLU A 79 -29.12 15.28 -19.22
CA GLU A 79 -29.49 14.46 -18.06
C GLU A 79 -28.32 14.32 -17.06
N PRO A 80 -28.56 14.51 -15.74
CA PRO A 80 -27.49 14.38 -14.76
C PRO A 80 -26.95 12.95 -14.73
N ALA A 81 -25.62 12.84 -14.63
CA ALA A 81 -24.91 11.56 -14.50
C ALA A 81 -25.37 10.83 -13.22
N TRP A 82 -25.34 9.50 -13.27
CA TRP A 82 -25.60 8.68 -12.09
C TRP A 82 -24.51 8.93 -11.04
N THR A 83 -24.92 9.16 -9.79
CA THR A 83 -23.97 9.22 -8.67
C THR A 83 -23.99 7.93 -7.87
N PHE A 84 -22.85 7.58 -7.27
CA PHE A 84 -22.65 6.34 -6.55
C PHE A 84 -22.17 6.63 -5.13
N SER A 85 -22.72 5.91 -4.17
CA SER A 85 -22.27 5.94 -2.78
C SER A 85 -22.42 4.56 -2.15
N ILE A 86 -21.52 4.25 -1.24
CA ILE A 86 -21.56 3.06 -0.41
C ILE A 86 -21.31 3.50 1.03
N GLY A 87 -22.09 3.01 1.98
CA GLY A 87 -21.94 3.34 3.39
C GLY A 87 -21.02 2.34 4.07
N GLN A 88 -21.61 1.25 4.59
CA GLN A 88 -20.88 0.20 5.29
C GLN A 88 -20.64 -1.03 4.41
N VAL A 89 -19.43 -1.57 4.45
CA VAL A 89 -19.02 -2.81 3.80
C VAL A 89 -18.51 -3.76 4.87
N ASN A 90 -19.10 -4.94 4.97
CA ASN A 90 -18.61 -6.01 5.83
C ASN A 90 -18.25 -7.22 4.97
N MET A 91 -17.12 -7.85 5.24
CA MET A 91 -16.71 -9.07 4.56
C MET A 91 -16.20 -10.07 5.59
N SER A 92 -16.65 -11.32 5.45
CA SER A 92 -16.23 -12.42 6.30
C SER A 92 -15.87 -13.66 5.48
N ASP A 93 -14.76 -14.31 5.81
CA ASP A 93 -14.30 -15.55 5.17
C ASP A 93 -14.23 -15.46 3.64
N ILE A 94 -13.39 -14.54 3.16
CA ILE A 94 -13.16 -14.28 1.73
C ILE A 94 -11.91 -15.01 1.26
N ARG A 95 -12.02 -15.71 0.14
CA ARG A 95 -10.90 -16.22 -0.65
C ARG A 95 -10.95 -15.63 -2.04
N PHE A 96 -9.85 -15.03 -2.45
CA PHE A 96 -9.71 -14.38 -3.75
C PHE A 96 -8.45 -14.88 -4.44
N HIS A 97 -8.61 -15.37 -5.66
CA HIS A 97 -7.52 -15.77 -6.53
C HIS A 97 -7.61 -14.98 -7.83
N TYR A 98 -6.54 -14.26 -8.15
CA TYR A 98 -6.37 -13.51 -9.38
C TYR A 98 -5.12 -14.03 -10.07
N ASN A 99 -5.32 -14.81 -11.14
CA ASN A 99 -4.24 -15.38 -11.94
C ASN A 99 -4.23 -14.70 -13.31
N ASP A 100 -3.38 -13.69 -13.47
CA ASP A 100 -3.21 -12.95 -14.71
C ASP A 100 -1.86 -13.27 -15.34
N ALA A 101 -1.81 -14.40 -16.05
CA ALA A 101 -0.63 -14.81 -16.78
C ALA A 101 -0.37 -13.95 -18.03
N TYR A 102 -1.39 -13.23 -18.53
CA TYR A 102 -1.22 -12.31 -19.66
C TYR A 102 -0.51 -11.02 -19.25
N GLY A 103 -0.96 -10.41 -18.14
CA GLY A 103 -0.43 -9.16 -17.60
C GLY A 103 0.75 -9.34 -16.63
N GLY A 104 1.04 -10.57 -16.21
CA GLY A 104 2.18 -10.89 -15.36
C GLY A 104 1.92 -10.61 -13.87
N MET A 105 0.73 -10.94 -13.36
CA MET A 105 0.41 -10.78 -11.94
C MET A 105 -0.40 -11.95 -11.41
N ASN A 106 0.07 -12.57 -10.33
CA ASN A 106 -0.72 -13.50 -9.53
C ASN A 106 -0.95 -12.89 -8.15
N LEU A 107 -2.18 -12.97 -7.67
CA LEU A 107 -2.58 -12.51 -6.35
C LEU A 107 -3.47 -13.58 -5.71
N SER A 108 -3.11 -14.01 -4.52
CA SER A 108 -3.92 -14.85 -3.65
C SER A 108 -4.19 -14.10 -2.36
N THR A 109 -5.44 -14.09 -1.92
CA THR A 109 -5.83 -13.43 -0.68
C THR A 109 -6.80 -14.28 0.10
N THR A 110 -6.54 -14.41 1.40
CA THR A 110 -7.54 -14.85 2.37
C THR A 110 -7.79 -13.73 3.37
N LEU A 111 -9.05 -13.51 3.70
CA LEU A 111 -9.46 -12.44 4.59
C LEU A 111 -10.55 -12.97 5.52
N LYS A 112 -10.30 -12.94 6.82
CA LYS A 112 -11.27 -13.40 7.80
C LYS A 112 -12.34 -12.37 8.10
N ASN A 113 -11.96 -11.15 8.48
CA ASN A 113 -12.90 -10.08 8.78
C ASN A 113 -12.42 -8.75 8.20
N LEU A 114 -13.32 -8.03 7.52
CA LEU A 114 -13.13 -6.64 7.14
C LEU A 114 -14.40 -5.85 7.43
N LYS A 115 -14.22 -4.68 8.04
CA LYS A 115 -15.24 -3.65 8.16
C LYS A 115 -14.70 -2.37 7.55
N LEU A 116 -15.47 -1.79 6.64
CA LEU A 116 -15.14 -0.55 5.97
C LEU A 116 -16.36 0.38 6.05
N HIS A 117 -16.13 1.60 6.52
CA HIS A 117 -17.10 2.69 6.49
C HIS A 117 -16.57 3.78 5.56
N VAL A 118 -17.35 4.11 4.54
CA VAL A 118 -16.99 5.08 3.51
C VAL A 118 -17.84 6.34 3.69
N ASP A 119 -17.17 7.48 3.83
CA ASP A 119 -17.81 8.80 3.94
C ASP A 119 -18.22 9.34 2.57
N GLY A 120 -17.45 9.03 1.53
CA GLY A 120 -17.72 9.54 0.19
C GLY A 120 -16.88 8.91 -0.90
N ILE A 121 -17.49 8.79 -2.08
CA ILE A 121 -16.83 8.38 -3.32
C ILE A 121 -17.23 9.39 -4.40
N ASP A 122 -16.23 9.93 -5.11
CA ASP A 122 -16.41 10.70 -6.33
C ASP A 122 -15.61 10.02 -7.45
N LEU A 123 -16.28 9.20 -8.26
CA LEU A 123 -15.64 8.45 -9.34
C LEU A 123 -15.13 9.35 -10.46
N GLU A 124 -15.76 10.50 -10.70
CA GLU A 124 -15.33 11.46 -11.73
C GLU A 124 -14.03 12.15 -11.31
N LYS A 125 -13.90 12.49 -10.04
CA LYS A 125 -12.69 13.13 -9.48
C LYS A 125 -11.70 12.14 -8.89
N SER A 126 -12.00 10.84 -8.91
CA SER A 126 -11.18 9.78 -8.30
C SER A 126 -10.91 10.01 -6.81
N ILE A 127 -11.92 10.49 -6.05
CA ILE A 127 -11.79 10.78 -4.61
C ILE A 127 -12.47 9.68 -3.80
N PHE A 128 -11.75 9.14 -2.82
CA PHE A 128 -12.21 8.09 -1.91
C PHE A 128 -11.97 8.52 -0.46
N LEU A 129 -13.06 8.74 0.27
CA LEU A 129 -13.04 9.16 1.67
C LEU A 129 -13.52 8.00 2.54
N VAL A 130 -12.59 7.42 3.29
CA VAL A 130 -12.84 6.34 4.24
C VAL A 130 -12.90 6.94 5.63
N ASP A 131 -13.95 6.61 6.38
CA ASP A 131 -13.99 6.94 7.80
C ASP A 131 -13.17 5.92 8.59
N GLU A 132 -13.52 4.65 8.44
CA GLU A 132 -12.94 3.55 9.20
C GLU A 132 -12.65 2.34 8.30
N LEU A 133 -11.45 1.78 8.41
CA LEU A 133 -11.10 0.48 7.85
C LEU A 133 -10.51 -0.40 8.96
N LEU A 134 -11.20 -1.48 9.28
CA LEU A 134 -10.73 -2.51 10.22
C LEU A 134 -10.52 -3.81 9.45
N VAL A 135 -9.33 -4.38 9.56
CA VAL A 135 -8.94 -5.64 8.93
C VAL A 135 -8.34 -6.57 9.98
N GLU A 136 -8.85 -7.79 10.03
CA GLU A 136 -8.33 -8.84 10.91
C GLU A 136 -8.06 -10.12 10.10
N SER A 137 -6.86 -10.67 10.26
CA SER A 137 -6.46 -11.91 9.61
C SER A 137 -6.58 -11.85 8.09
N LEU A 138 -5.82 -10.92 7.50
CA LEU A 138 -5.60 -10.82 6.07
C LEU A 138 -4.27 -11.50 5.72
N ASP A 139 -4.28 -12.46 4.80
CA ASP A 139 -3.08 -13.04 4.19
C ASP A 139 -3.09 -12.69 2.71
N VAL A 140 -2.03 -12.02 2.24
CA VAL A 140 -1.88 -11.58 0.86
C VAL A 140 -0.58 -12.10 0.29
N GLN A 141 -0.67 -12.76 -0.86
CA GLN A 141 0.48 -13.22 -1.65
C GLN A 141 0.38 -12.63 -3.04
N VAL A 142 1.37 -11.83 -3.42
CA VAL A 142 1.47 -11.17 -4.73
C VAL A 142 2.76 -11.60 -5.41
N GLN A 143 2.65 -12.08 -6.65
CA GLN A 143 3.79 -12.35 -7.49
C GLN A 143 3.64 -11.59 -8.80
N ILE A 144 4.55 -10.67 -9.06
CA ILE A 144 4.68 -10.00 -10.36
C ILE A 144 5.69 -10.76 -11.21
N MET A 145 5.35 -10.90 -12.49
CA MET A 145 6.06 -11.65 -13.53
C MET A 145 6.18 -10.81 -14.80
N GLU A 146 6.95 -11.30 -15.76
CA GLU A 146 7.02 -10.69 -17.09
C GLU A 146 5.65 -10.76 -17.80
N SER A 147 5.24 -9.64 -18.38
CA SER A 147 4.00 -9.52 -19.15
C SER A 147 4.16 -10.05 -20.58
N SER A 148 3.11 -10.62 -21.14
CA SER A 148 3.07 -11.11 -22.53
C SER A 148 2.99 -10.01 -23.60
N GLN A 149 2.90 -8.74 -23.20
CA GLN A 149 2.84 -7.58 -24.10
C GLN A 149 3.79 -6.46 -23.65
N PRO A 150 4.40 -5.72 -24.59
CA PRO A 150 5.08 -4.46 -24.27
C PRO A 150 4.07 -3.47 -23.67
N ALA A 151 4.48 -2.78 -22.60
CA ALA A 151 3.61 -1.86 -21.87
C ALA A 151 3.05 -0.77 -22.79
N LYS A 152 1.73 -0.76 -23.00
CA LYS A 152 1.03 0.39 -23.59
C LYS A 152 0.70 1.36 -22.46
N SER A 153 1.61 2.29 -22.18
CA SER A 153 1.33 3.40 -21.26
C SER A 153 0.59 4.49 -22.01
N ASN A 154 -0.73 4.53 -21.88
CA ASN A 154 -1.53 5.70 -22.21
C ASN A 154 -2.62 5.82 -21.14
N SER A 155 -2.23 6.04 -19.88
CA SER A 155 -3.19 6.41 -18.83
C SER A 155 -3.31 7.94 -18.80
N THR A 156 -4.38 8.49 -19.39
CA THR A 156 -4.72 9.92 -19.26
C THR A 156 -5.73 10.18 -18.14
N GLY A 157 -5.91 9.21 -17.23
CA GLY A 157 -6.90 9.29 -16.15
C GLY A 157 -6.44 10.14 -14.97
N ILE A 158 -7.40 10.71 -14.24
CA ILE A 158 -7.15 11.42 -12.98
C ILE A 158 -6.69 10.40 -11.93
N LEU A 159 -5.53 10.62 -11.33
CA LEU A 159 -5.00 9.76 -10.27
C LEU A 159 -5.76 9.98 -8.95
N PRO A 160 -5.95 8.93 -8.14
CA PRO A 160 -6.83 9.01 -6.98
C PRO A 160 -6.29 9.84 -5.82
N LEU A 161 -7.23 10.45 -5.10
CA LEU A 161 -7.06 10.96 -3.74
C LEU A 161 -7.76 10.00 -2.79
N ILE A 162 -7.02 9.41 -1.86
CA ILE A 162 -7.55 8.47 -0.88
C ILE A 162 -7.28 9.05 0.52
N SER A 163 -8.28 9.05 1.39
CA SER A 163 -8.10 9.40 2.80
C SER A 163 -8.83 8.43 3.71
N ALA A 164 -8.31 8.26 4.92
CA ALA A 164 -8.86 7.41 5.96
C ALA A 164 -8.75 8.10 7.33
N ASN A 165 -9.86 8.29 8.05
CA ASN A 165 -9.80 8.84 9.42
C ASN A 165 -9.16 7.83 10.38
N TYR A 166 -9.46 6.54 10.22
CA TYR A 166 -8.88 5.46 11.00
C TYR A 166 -8.68 4.20 10.17
N VAL A 167 -7.49 3.60 10.26
CA VAL A 167 -7.18 2.29 9.72
C VAL A 167 -6.58 1.44 10.83
N GLN A 168 -7.06 0.21 10.98
CA GLN A 168 -6.46 -0.81 11.84
C GLN A 168 -6.32 -2.11 11.07
N ILE A 169 -5.12 -2.69 11.11
CA ILE A 169 -4.82 -4.00 10.53
C ILE A 169 -4.19 -4.86 11.64
N VAL A 170 -4.77 -6.03 11.90
CA VAL A 170 -4.33 -6.91 12.99
C VAL A 170 -4.12 -8.33 12.47
N ASN A 171 -3.08 -9.00 12.96
CA ASN A 171 -2.75 -10.40 12.67
C ASN A 171 -2.73 -10.71 11.16
N SER A 172 -2.05 -9.90 10.35
CA SER A 172 -2.09 -9.97 8.89
C SER A 172 -0.70 -10.15 8.29
N THR A 173 -0.64 -10.76 7.11
CA THR A 173 0.60 -11.12 6.42
C THR A 173 0.57 -10.61 4.97
N LEU A 174 1.72 -10.18 4.49
CA LEU A 174 1.96 -9.81 3.09
C LEU A 174 3.24 -10.48 2.63
N ASP A 175 3.16 -11.23 1.53
CA ASP A 175 4.30 -11.67 0.74
C ASP A 175 4.16 -11.08 -0.67
N TYR A 176 5.09 -10.21 -1.04
CA TYR A 176 5.18 -9.65 -2.37
C TYR A 176 6.51 -10.06 -2.99
N GLY A 177 6.46 -10.55 -4.23
CA GLY A 177 7.63 -10.86 -5.03
C GLY A 177 7.53 -10.27 -6.43
N HIS A 178 8.67 -9.81 -6.96
CA HIS A 178 8.80 -9.34 -8.33
C HIS A 178 9.94 -10.08 -9.03
N SER A 179 9.61 -10.91 -10.02
CA SER A 179 10.58 -11.86 -10.58
C SER A 179 11.62 -11.23 -11.50
N THR A 180 11.38 -10.04 -12.06
CA THR A 180 12.34 -9.44 -13.01
C THR A 180 13.47 -8.67 -12.35
N ASN A 181 13.30 -8.24 -11.09
CA ASN A 181 14.29 -7.48 -10.32
C ASN A 181 14.64 -8.11 -8.96
N ASN A 182 14.11 -9.31 -8.68
CA ASN A 182 14.28 -10.06 -7.43
C ASN A 182 13.91 -9.22 -6.18
N GLN A 183 12.96 -8.30 -6.30
CA GLN A 183 12.45 -7.56 -5.15
C GLN A 183 11.44 -8.40 -4.39
N THR A 184 11.56 -8.42 -3.07
CA THR A 184 10.57 -9.03 -2.20
C THR A 184 10.25 -8.11 -1.03
N ILE A 185 8.98 -8.08 -0.63
CA ILE A 185 8.51 -7.45 0.60
C ILE A 185 7.79 -8.54 1.39
N LYS A 186 8.23 -8.78 2.62
CA LYS A 186 7.50 -9.59 3.59
C LYS A 186 7.09 -8.73 4.76
N ALA A 187 5.86 -8.89 5.21
CA ALA A 187 5.36 -8.22 6.39
C ALA A 187 4.49 -9.16 7.20
N ASP A 188 4.89 -9.42 8.44
CA ASP A 188 4.06 -10.05 9.46
C ASP A 188 3.59 -8.95 10.42
N ILE A 189 2.34 -8.52 10.25
CA ILE A 189 1.74 -7.39 10.94
C ILE A 189 0.92 -7.91 12.11
N ASN A 190 1.43 -7.74 13.33
CA ASN A 190 0.65 -8.04 14.53
C ASN A 190 -0.40 -6.94 14.78
N GLN A 191 0.01 -5.68 14.82
CA GLN A 191 -0.90 -4.54 14.95
C GLN A 191 -0.34 -3.30 14.23
N PHE A 192 -1.10 -2.81 13.26
CA PHE A 192 -0.88 -1.54 12.58
C PHE A 192 -2.09 -0.63 12.80
N GLU A 193 -1.82 0.63 13.10
CA GLU A 193 -2.85 1.68 13.19
C GLU A 193 -2.40 2.95 12.48
N LEU A 194 -3.34 3.60 11.81
CA LEU A 194 -3.14 4.89 11.17
C LEU A 194 -4.34 5.79 11.43
N LYS A 195 -4.08 7.07 11.75
CA LYS A 195 -5.09 8.10 12.00
C LYS A 195 -4.93 9.26 11.04
N LYS A 196 -6.05 9.67 10.44
CA LYS A 196 -6.17 10.79 9.50
C LYS A 196 -5.13 10.74 8.38
N GLY A 197 -4.94 9.57 7.76
CA GLY A 197 -4.05 9.45 6.62
C GLY A 197 -4.71 9.93 5.34
N ALA A 198 -3.95 10.57 4.48
CA ALA A 198 -4.35 10.92 3.14
C ALA A 198 -3.18 10.74 2.18
N VAL A 199 -3.48 10.26 0.98
CA VAL A 199 -2.56 10.14 -0.14
C VAL A 199 -3.21 10.72 -1.40
N ASP A 200 -2.58 11.76 -1.94
CA ASP A 200 -2.92 12.36 -3.21
C ASP A 200 -1.88 11.89 -4.24
N LEU A 201 -2.22 10.88 -5.05
CA LEU A 201 -1.29 10.33 -6.04
C LEU A 201 -1.00 11.33 -7.16
N GLN A 202 -1.94 12.24 -7.44
CA GLN A 202 -1.78 13.28 -8.46
C GLN A 202 -0.79 14.36 -8.02
N LYS A 203 -0.83 14.75 -6.75
CA LYS A 203 0.06 15.74 -6.15
C LYS A 203 1.30 15.15 -5.47
N GLN A 204 1.41 13.82 -5.42
CA GLN A 204 2.48 13.10 -4.72
C GLN A 204 2.60 13.54 -3.25
N LEU A 205 1.46 13.69 -2.58
CA LEU A 205 1.39 14.15 -1.19
C LEU A 205 0.85 13.04 -0.29
N VAL A 206 1.56 12.77 0.79
CA VAL A 206 1.12 11.89 1.88
C VAL A 206 1.11 12.69 3.17
N SER A 207 0.02 12.61 3.92
CA SER A 207 -0.07 13.24 5.24
C SER A 207 -0.81 12.33 6.20
N LEU A 208 -0.36 12.25 7.44
CA LEU A 208 -1.04 11.51 8.49
C LEU A 208 -0.84 12.18 9.85
N ASP A 209 -1.79 11.97 10.77
CA ASP A 209 -1.67 12.46 12.15
C ASP A 209 -0.84 11.47 12.98
N GLN A 210 -1.18 10.18 12.93
CA GLN A 210 -0.49 9.15 13.69
C GLN A 210 -0.31 7.88 12.88
N LEU A 211 0.88 7.28 12.95
CA LEU A 211 1.16 5.89 12.56
C LEU A 211 1.65 5.12 13.78
N SER A 212 1.12 3.91 13.98
CA SER A 212 1.57 2.97 14.99
C SER A 212 1.81 1.59 14.37
N LEU A 213 2.95 0.98 14.67
CA LEU A 213 3.23 -0.41 14.31
C LEU A 213 3.82 -1.12 15.53
N LEU A 214 3.19 -2.21 15.97
CA LEU A 214 3.54 -2.87 17.22
C LEU A 214 3.77 -4.36 16.98
N LYS A 215 4.94 -4.86 17.41
CA LYS A 215 5.30 -6.29 17.40
C LYS A 215 5.20 -6.93 16.00
N SER A 216 5.57 -6.18 14.99
CA SER A 216 5.52 -6.62 13.58
C SER A 216 6.93 -6.85 13.04
N GLU A 217 7.03 -7.68 12.02
CA GLU A 217 8.26 -7.96 11.29
C GLU A 217 8.12 -7.50 9.84
N LEU A 218 9.07 -6.71 9.35
CA LEU A 218 9.10 -6.20 7.98
C LEU A 218 10.45 -6.53 7.36
N GLN A 219 10.43 -7.15 6.19
CA GLN A 219 11.64 -7.45 5.44
C GLN A 219 11.49 -6.94 4.00
N PHE A 220 12.48 -6.17 3.56
CA PHE A 220 12.64 -5.78 2.17
C PHE A 220 13.94 -6.35 1.62
N ASN A 221 13.84 -7.14 0.54
CA ASN A 221 15.02 -7.58 -0.18
C ASN A 221 15.00 -7.01 -1.59
N THR A 222 16.15 -6.55 -2.07
CA THR A 222 16.36 -6.08 -3.45
C THR A 222 17.68 -6.61 -3.99
N SER A 223 17.83 -6.71 -5.31
CA SER A 223 19.09 -7.13 -5.92
C SER A 223 19.88 -5.95 -6.50
N ASP A 224 21.19 -6.15 -6.68
CA ASP A 224 22.11 -5.24 -7.39
C ASP A 224 21.95 -5.30 -8.92
N GLN A 225 21.12 -6.22 -9.43
CA GLN A 225 20.81 -6.24 -10.84
C GLN A 225 20.20 -4.88 -11.15
N LYS A 226 20.97 -4.04 -11.88
CA LYS A 226 20.40 -2.97 -12.67
C LYS A 226 19.20 -3.62 -13.33
N SER A 227 18.01 -3.11 -13.03
CA SER A 227 16.93 -3.26 -13.96
C SER A 227 17.56 -2.90 -15.31
N SER A 228 17.69 -3.88 -16.22
CA SER A 228 17.44 -3.55 -17.62
C SER A 228 16.18 -2.68 -17.54
N PRO A 229 16.12 -1.52 -18.21
CA PRO A 229 14.95 -0.67 -18.11
C PRO A 229 13.78 -1.48 -18.64
N ASP A 230 13.15 -2.26 -17.77
CA ASP A 230 11.80 -2.67 -17.89
C ASP A 230 11.11 -1.33 -17.83
N THR A 231 10.71 -0.93 -19.03
CA THR A 231 9.43 -0.36 -19.39
C THR A 231 8.27 -0.91 -18.53
N ILE A 232 8.42 -0.99 -17.22
CA ILE A 232 7.36 -0.62 -16.29
C ILE A 232 6.99 0.75 -16.81
N ALA A 233 5.82 0.83 -17.45
CA ALA A 233 5.19 2.10 -17.67
C ALA A 233 5.24 2.80 -16.30
N PRO A 234 5.97 3.91 -16.14
CA PRO A 234 5.69 4.75 -15.00
C PRO A 234 4.17 4.97 -15.03
N LEU A 235 3.55 4.97 -13.86
CA LEU A 235 2.33 5.76 -13.67
C LEU A 235 2.48 7.03 -14.51
N PRO A 236 1.45 7.40 -15.29
CA PRO A 236 1.59 8.31 -16.43
C PRO A 236 2.49 9.49 -16.11
N ASP A 237 3.61 9.58 -16.84
CA ASP A 237 4.65 10.61 -16.71
C ASP A 237 4.76 11.25 -15.31
N ALA A 238 5.22 10.47 -14.32
CA ALA A 238 5.97 11.06 -13.22
C ALA A 238 7.30 11.57 -13.80
N SER A 239 7.25 12.81 -14.30
CA SER A 239 8.40 13.65 -14.61
C SER A 239 9.52 13.46 -13.57
N GLU A 240 10.76 13.39 -14.06
CA GLU A 240 12.04 13.52 -13.35
C GLU A 240 11.95 13.77 -11.83
N LYS A 241 12.40 12.78 -11.02
CA LYS A 241 12.37 12.79 -9.53
C LYS A 241 10.96 13.07 -8.97
N GLY A 242 10.24 12.02 -8.54
CA GLY A 242 9.00 12.21 -7.80
C GLY A 242 9.19 13.14 -6.59
N ASP A 243 8.48 14.26 -6.54
CA ASP A 243 8.53 15.27 -5.49
C ASP A 243 7.57 14.88 -4.35
N TRP A 244 7.70 13.62 -3.89
CA TRP A 244 6.87 13.11 -2.81
C TRP A 244 7.07 13.93 -1.56
N LYS A 245 5.98 14.48 -1.02
CA LYS A 245 5.97 15.18 0.26
C LYS A 245 5.20 14.35 1.25
N ILE A 246 5.91 13.85 2.26
CA ILE A 246 5.36 12.96 3.28
C ILE A 246 5.44 13.68 4.62
N THR A 247 4.31 13.82 5.31
CA THR A 247 4.28 14.38 6.67
C THR A 247 3.56 13.46 7.65
N ALA A 248 4.09 13.35 8.86
CA ALA A 248 3.47 12.64 9.96
C ALA A 248 3.65 13.39 11.28
N ASN A 249 2.56 13.71 11.98
CA ASN A 249 2.68 14.38 13.28
C ASN A 249 3.30 13.45 14.34
N SER A 250 3.01 12.16 14.26
CA SER A 250 3.61 11.16 15.15
C SER A 250 3.78 9.79 14.49
N ILE A 251 4.95 9.19 14.69
CA ILE A 251 5.25 7.79 14.35
C ILE A 251 5.63 7.07 15.64
N ASN A 252 4.95 5.96 15.92
CA ASN A 252 5.22 5.09 17.05
C ASN A 252 5.50 3.66 16.58
N LEU A 253 6.70 3.19 16.79
CA LEU A 253 7.09 1.79 16.59
C LEU A 253 7.38 1.21 17.96
N ASP A 254 6.82 0.04 18.29
CA ASP A 254 7.11 -0.66 19.54
C ASP A 254 7.47 -2.12 19.27
N ASN A 255 8.69 -2.46 19.62
CA ASN A 255 9.21 -3.82 19.57
C ASN A 255 9.00 -4.51 18.20
N ASN A 256 9.38 -3.85 17.12
CA ASN A 256 9.32 -4.40 15.76
C ASN A 256 10.67 -4.97 15.32
N SER A 257 10.64 -5.77 14.25
CA SER A 257 11.82 -6.28 13.56
C SER A 257 11.82 -5.74 12.14
N LEU A 258 12.91 -5.10 11.74
CA LEU A 258 13.05 -4.45 10.44
C LEU A 258 14.31 -4.98 9.75
N ALA A 259 14.15 -5.53 8.55
CA ALA A 259 15.23 -6.05 7.75
C ALA A 259 15.26 -5.42 6.34
N TYR A 260 16.45 -5.02 5.92
CA TYR A 260 16.76 -4.53 4.58
C TYR A 260 17.97 -5.28 4.06
N HIS A 261 17.83 -5.99 2.94
CA HIS A 261 18.93 -6.67 2.29
C HIS A 261 19.04 -6.26 0.83
N LYS A 262 20.25 -5.90 0.41
CA LYS A 262 20.57 -5.52 -0.96
C LYS A 262 21.70 -6.39 -1.52
N GLY A 263 21.39 -7.01 -2.65
CA GLY A 263 22.31 -7.87 -3.38
C GLY A 263 22.40 -9.28 -2.80
N ASP A 264 23.28 -10.09 -3.39
CA ASP A 264 23.46 -11.50 -3.03
C ASP A 264 24.74 -11.73 -2.18
N LYS A 265 25.38 -10.65 -1.72
CA LYS A 265 26.60 -10.76 -0.91
C LYS A 265 26.23 -11.19 0.50
N THR A 266 27.05 -12.05 1.10
CA THR A 266 26.92 -12.40 2.51
C THR A 266 27.22 -11.17 3.36
N ALA A 267 26.39 -10.92 4.38
CA ALA A 267 26.57 -9.83 5.33
C ALA A 267 27.99 -9.79 5.91
N THR A 268 28.52 -8.58 6.10
CA THR A 268 29.86 -8.37 6.64
C THR A 268 29.82 -8.47 8.17
N THR A 269 30.30 -9.58 8.74
CA THR A 269 30.28 -9.77 10.21
C THR A 269 31.17 -8.76 10.94
N ASN A 270 30.68 -8.20 12.05
CA ASN A 270 31.38 -7.23 12.92
C ASN A 270 31.71 -5.88 12.26
N ALA A 271 30.98 -5.48 11.23
CA ALA A 271 31.13 -4.17 10.61
C ALA A 271 29.77 -3.67 10.12
N PHE A 272 29.56 -2.36 10.18
CA PHE A 272 28.34 -1.77 9.63
C PHE A 272 28.26 -2.00 8.12
N ASP A 273 27.18 -2.63 7.67
CA ASP A 273 26.87 -2.91 6.27
C ASP A 273 25.57 -2.20 5.87
N ALA A 274 25.68 -1.09 5.14
CA ALA A 274 24.51 -0.34 4.71
C ALA A 274 23.61 -1.11 3.71
N ASP A 275 24.14 -2.18 3.10
CA ASP A 275 23.38 -3.05 2.21
C ASP A 275 22.70 -4.22 2.97
N HIS A 276 23.06 -4.47 4.24
CA HIS A 276 22.47 -5.52 5.09
C HIS A 276 22.16 -4.96 6.48
N LEU A 277 20.91 -4.57 6.68
CA LEU A 277 20.44 -4.00 7.94
C LEU A 277 19.37 -4.90 8.52
N ASP A 278 19.70 -5.64 9.58
CA ASP A 278 18.73 -6.39 10.39
C ASP A 278 18.69 -5.78 11.79
N TYR A 279 17.53 -5.24 12.16
CA TYR A 279 17.30 -4.63 13.47
C TYR A 279 16.11 -5.29 14.17
N GLN A 280 16.37 -5.71 15.40
CA GLN A 280 15.40 -6.30 16.31
C GLN A 280 15.04 -5.31 17.42
N HIS A 281 13.87 -5.52 18.03
CA HIS A 281 13.37 -4.69 19.13
C HIS A 281 13.30 -3.19 18.82
N VAL A 282 13.07 -2.85 17.55
CA VAL A 282 12.99 -1.46 17.08
C VAL A 282 11.82 -0.77 17.78
N THR A 283 12.18 0.21 18.60
CA THR A 283 11.24 1.11 19.25
C THR A 283 11.56 2.52 18.80
N LEU A 284 10.57 3.26 18.33
CA LEU A 284 10.70 4.64 17.85
C LEU A 284 9.50 5.46 18.32
N VAL A 285 9.76 6.62 18.89
CA VAL A 285 8.76 7.68 19.08
C VAL A 285 9.31 8.92 18.39
N ALA A 286 8.76 9.22 17.22
CA ALA A 286 9.08 10.42 16.45
C ALA A 286 7.88 11.33 16.34
N LYS A 287 8.14 12.64 16.25
CA LYS A 287 7.16 13.70 16.03
C LYS A 287 7.61 14.61 14.91
N ASP A 288 6.64 15.30 14.33
CA ASP A 288 6.85 16.35 13.33
C ASP A 288 7.76 15.87 12.19
N VAL A 289 7.47 14.67 11.69
CA VAL A 289 8.25 14.03 10.63
C VAL A 289 7.84 14.63 9.29
N ALA A 290 8.82 15.08 8.53
CA ALA A 290 8.62 15.55 7.17
C ALA A 290 9.71 14.96 6.27
N TYR A 291 9.32 14.50 5.10
CA TYR A 291 10.21 14.04 4.05
C TYR A 291 9.81 14.70 2.73
N SER A 292 10.83 15.14 1.99
CA SER A 292 10.75 15.50 0.58
C SER A 292 12.04 15.04 -0.12
N SER A 293 12.10 15.24 -1.44
CA SER A 293 13.30 14.95 -2.24
C SER A 293 14.57 15.70 -1.76
N ASP A 294 14.40 16.81 -1.05
CA ASP A 294 15.48 17.72 -0.67
C ASP A 294 15.60 17.92 0.84
N THR A 295 14.67 17.39 1.65
CA THR A 295 14.62 17.68 3.08
C THR A 295 14.06 16.51 3.88
N ILE A 296 14.70 16.22 5.02
CA ILE A 296 14.21 15.30 6.04
C ILE A 296 14.21 16.04 7.37
N LEU A 297 13.08 16.07 8.06
CA LEU A 297 12.94 16.59 9.42
C LEU A 297 12.32 15.52 10.29
N ALA A 298 12.84 15.32 11.50
CA ALA A 298 12.21 14.45 12.48
C ALA A 298 12.64 14.83 13.90
N SER A 299 11.66 14.99 14.79
CA SER A 299 11.90 15.13 16.21
C SER A 299 11.84 13.75 16.88
N ILE A 300 13.01 13.14 17.11
CA ILE A 300 13.12 11.79 17.65
C ILE A 300 13.18 11.88 19.18
N LYS A 301 12.11 11.47 19.84
CA LYS A 301 11.97 11.53 21.31
C LYS A 301 12.37 10.25 22.02
N LYS A 302 12.44 9.14 21.28
CA LYS A 302 12.94 7.86 21.77
C LYS A 302 13.28 6.99 20.56
N PHE A 303 14.47 6.41 20.55
CA PHE A 303 14.79 5.30 19.67
C PHE A 303 15.68 4.28 20.39
N SER A 304 15.42 3.00 20.15
CA SER A 304 16.27 1.89 20.58
C SER A 304 16.14 0.72 19.60
N ALA A 305 17.23 0.00 19.38
CA ALA A 305 17.28 -1.17 18.51
C ALA A 305 18.50 -2.03 18.87
N VAL A 306 18.48 -3.29 18.42
CA VAL A 306 19.62 -4.20 18.46
C VAL A 306 19.87 -4.68 17.04
N ASP A 307 21.09 -4.55 16.53
CA ASP A 307 21.44 -5.08 15.20
C ASP A 307 21.76 -6.58 15.23
N GLU A 308 22.02 -7.17 14.06
CA GLU A 308 22.41 -8.58 13.93
C GLU A 308 23.67 -8.96 14.74
N ASP A 309 24.65 -8.05 14.82
CA ASP A 309 25.92 -8.20 15.54
C ASP A 309 25.79 -7.98 17.06
N GLN A 310 24.57 -7.85 17.59
CA GLN A 310 24.26 -7.59 19.00
C GLN A 310 24.73 -6.20 19.51
N PHE A 311 25.05 -5.29 18.60
CA PHE A 311 25.25 -3.89 18.94
C PHE A 311 23.90 -3.26 19.31
N SER A 312 23.83 -2.75 20.55
CA SER A 312 22.60 -2.22 21.12
C SER A 312 22.65 -0.69 21.20
N ILE A 313 21.66 -0.06 20.56
CA ILE A 313 21.30 1.34 20.77
C ILE A 313 20.24 1.35 21.88
N VAL A 314 20.64 1.79 23.06
CA VAL A 314 19.79 1.80 24.26
C VAL A 314 18.94 3.06 24.31
N GLN A 315 19.49 4.17 23.81
CA GLN A 315 18.81 5.46 23.74
C GLN A 315 19.35 6.26 22.57
N PHE A 316 18.45 6.82 21.77
CA PHE A 316 18.75 7.85 20.80
C PHE A 316 17.61 8.87 20.81
N GLU A 317 17.95 10.14 21.02
CA GLU A 317 17.05 11.29 21.02
C GLU A 317 17.76 12.44 20.30
N THR A 318 17.05 13.15 19.43
CA THR A 318 17.57 14.35 18.74
C THR A 318 16.45 15.05 17.99
N ASP A 319 16.61 16.33 17.73
CA ASP A 319 15.89 17.01 16.65
C ASP A 319 16.78 16.95 15.39
N PHE A 320 16.40 16.06 14.45
CA PHE A 320 17.14 15.78 13.23
C PHE A 320 16.65 16.64 12.08
N SER A 321 17.59 17.20 11.32
CA SER A 321 17.33 17.86 10.05
C SER A 321 18.40 17.50 9.03
N MET A 322 17.99 17.29 7.79
CA MET A 322 18.88 17.07 6.66
C MET A 322 18.33 17.78 5.45
N ASP A 323 19.18 18.51 4.74
CA ASP A 323 18.85 19.15 3.48
C ASP A 323 19.93 18.89 2.41
N GLN A 324 19.87 19.59 1.28
CA GLN A 324 20.83 19.42 0.19
C GLN A 324 22.29 19.75 0.56
N HIS A 325 22.55 20.44 1.67
CA HIS A 325 23.86 20.99 2.02
C HIS A 325 24.30 20.67 3.46
N SER A 326 23.39 20.20 4.31
CA SER A 326 23.69 19.99 5.72
C SER A 326 22.91 18.85 6.36
N ILE A 327 23.51 18.25 7.37
CA ILE A 327 22.86 17.38 8.36
C ILE A 327 23.09 18.00 9.73
N THR A 328 22.02 18.14 10.51
CA THR A 328 22.07 18.53 11.92
C THR A 328 21.37 17.49 12.78
N ALA A 329 21.91 17.27 13.96
CA ALA A 329 21.29 16.51 15.03
C ALA A 329 21.46 17.33 16.32
N ASP A 330 20.42 18.13 16.62
CA ASP A 330 20.42 19.01 17.78
C ASP A 330 19.97 18.23 19.01
N GLN A 331 20.56 18.57 20.17
CA GLN A 331 20.32 17.91 21.46
C GLN A 331 20.48 16.39 21.38
N LEU A 332 21.46 15.92 20.60
CA LEU A 332 21.70 14.50 20.39
C LEU A 332 22.11 13.84 21.71
N LYS A 333 21.30 12.90 22.16
CA LYS A 333 21.63 11.94 23.22
C LYS A 333 21.67 10.56 22.62
N LEU A 334 22.86 9.99 22.52
CA LEU A 334 23.07 8.62 22.06
C LEU A 334 23.73 7.81 23.16
N LYS A 335 23.11 6.68 23.54
CA LYS A 335 23.66 5.71 24.46
C LYS A 335 23.67 4.34 23.82
N THR A 336 24.84 3.73 23.79
CA THR A 336 25.04 2.31 23.49
C THR A 336 25.39 1.56 24.77
N THR A 337 25.68 0.26 24.68
CA THR A 337 26.13 -0.53 25.84
C THR A 337 27.37 0.05 26.53
N ASN A 338 28.32 0.59 25.76
CA ASN A 338 29.64 1.00 26.26
C ASN A 338 29.96 2.49 26.04
N THR A 339 29.11 3.23 25.32
CA THR A 339 29.37 4.62 24.94
C THR A 339 28.15 5.50 25.24
N SER A 340 28.40 6.75 25.61
CA SER A 340 27.38 7.79 25.74
C SER A 340 27.88 9.07 25.06
N ILE A 341 27.03 9.70 24.28
CA ILE A 341 27.26 10.98 23.60
C ILE A 341 26.10 11.91 23.97
N ASP A 342 26.44 13.12 24.37
CA ASP A 342 25.51 14.23 24.61
C ASP A 342 26.14 15.46 23.94
N ALA A 343 25.63 15.82 22.76
CA ALA A 343 26.25 16.84 21.89
C ALA A 343 25.26 17.39 20.86
N ASP A 344 25.67 18.47 20.18
CA ASP A 344 25.05 18.89 18.93
C ASP A 344 25.98 18.49 17.78
N LEU A 345 25.41 17.93 16.70
CA LEU A 345 26.16 17.61 15.48
C LEU A 345 25.69 18.48 14.34
N ALA A 346 26.64 19.04 13.59
CA ALA A 346 26.39 19.75 12.35
C ALA A 346 27.46 19.36 11.32
N ILE A 347 27.02 18.81 10.19
CA ILE A 347 27.87 18.42 9.07
C ILE A 347 27.43 19.23 7.86
N GLN A 348 28.39 19.82 7.16
CA GLN A 348 28.16 20.54 5.91
C GLN A 348 28.83 19.82 4.75
N TYR A 349 28.18 19.83 3.60
CA TYR A 349 28.66 19.21 2.37
C TYR A 349 28.21 20.00 1.14
N THR A 350 28.85 19.75 -0.01
CA THR A 350 28.58 20.51 -1.24
C THR A 350 27.29 20.06 -1.92
N SER A 351 26.94 18.78 -1.80
CA SER A 351 25.69 18.19 -2.26
C SER A 351 25.51 16.80 -1.64
N LEU A 352 24.28 16.27 -1.64
CA LEU A 352 24.02 14.89 -1.18
C LEU A 352 24.90 13.85 -1.89
N ASN A 353 25.18 14.05 -3.19
CA ASN A 353 26.05 13.16 -3.98
C ASN A 353 27.52 13.14 -3.52
N SER A 354 27.92 14.07 -2.64
CA SER A 354 29.28 14.13 -2.10
C SER A 354 29.46 13.29 -0.83
N LEU A 355 28.37 12.85 -0.19
CA LEU A 355 28.39 11.86 0.88
C LEU A 355 28.66 10.50 0.23
N LYS A 356 29.83 9.93 0.50
CA LYS A 356 30.26 8.62 -0.02
C LYS A 356 30.25 7.57 1.06
#